data_AF-A0A940WEY8-F1
#
_entry.id   AF-A0A940WEY8-F1
#
_cell.length_a   1.000
_cell.length_b   1.000
_cell.length_c   1.000
_cell.angle_alpha   90.00
_cell.angle_beta   90.00
_cell.angle_gamma   90.00
#
_symmetry.space_group_name_H-M   'P 1'
#
loop_
_entity.id
_entity.type
_entity.pdbx_description
1 polymer ?
#
loop_
_entity_poly.entity_id
_entity_poly.type
_entity_poly.pdbx_seq_one_letter_code
_entity_poly.pdbx_strand_id
1 'polypeptide(L)'
;TVARATLEPGWRWSTSVQPIAKTKSCEAPHFQYHVSGTLKVVMDDGTEFVCKPGDVSVLPSGHDAWVVGNENVVIVDFQGMKDYAKKAA
;
A
#
# COMPACT_ATOMS: atom_id res chain seq x y z
N THR A 1 -14.40 -1.90 -5.68
CA THR A 1 -13.79 -1.55 -6.98
C THR A 1 -12.43 -2.21 -7.09
N VAL A 2 -11.88 -2.31 -8.30
CA VAL A 2 -10.52 -2.84 -8.53
C VAL A 2 -9.72 -1.77 -9.26
N ALA A 3 -8.50 -1.50 -8.81
CA ALA A 3 -7.59 -0.54 -9.41
C ALA A 3 -6.23 -1.18 -9.68
N ARG A 4 -5.51 -0.68 -10.69
CA ARG A 4 -4.11 -1.05 -10.95
C ARG A 4 -3.26 0.21 -10.82
N ALA A 5 -2.20 0.13 -10.02
CA ALA A 5 -1.24 1.23 -9.87
C ALA A 5 0.16 0.77 -10.27
N THR A 6 0.92 1.70 -10.84
CA THR A 6 2.36 1.56 -11.11
C THR A 6 3.07 2.63 -10.29
N LEU A 7 4.04 2.23 -9.48
CA LEU A 7 4.87 3.11 -8.65
C LEU A 7 6.31 3.02 -9.18
N GLU A 8 6.87 4.16 -9.58
CA GLU A 8 8.20 4.24 -10.19
C GLU A 8 9.32 4.21 -9.14
N PRO A 9 10.56 3.83 -9.52
CA PRO A 9 11.72 3.99 -8.66
C PRO A 9 11.82 5.39 -8.05
N GLY A 10 12.07 5.45 -6.74
CA GLY A 10 12.07 6.70 -5.98
C GLY A 10 10.69 7.15 -5.48
N TRP A 11 9.60 6.50 -5.90
CA TRP A 11 8.28 6.74 -5.30
C TRP A 11 8.28 6.34 -3.83
N ARG A 12 7.77 7.25 -3.00
CA ARG A 12 7.51 7.03 -1.58
C ARG A 12 6.26 7.79 -1.18
N TRP A 13 5.35 7.17 -0.43
CA TRP A 13 4.08 7.79 -0.07
C TRP A 13 4.29 9.14 0.62
N SER A 14 5.21 9.24 1.59
CA SER A 14 5.51 10.49 2.32
C SER A 14 6.07 11.63 1.46
N THR A 15 6.67 11.37 0.30
CA THR A 15 7.20 12.44 -0.57
C THR A 15 6.32 12.66 -1.80
N SER A 16 5.68 11.62 -2.31
CA SER A 16 4.91 11.66 -3.55
C SER A 16 3.41 11.94 -3.33
N VAL A 17 2.83 11.46 -2.23
CA VAL A 17 1.37 11.50 -2.00
C VAL A 17 1.01 12.38 -0.80
N GLN A 18 1.80 12.36 0.27
CA GLN A 18 1.55 13.15 1.47
C GLN A 18 1.28 14.64 1.22
N PRO A 19 2.01 15.35 0.33
CA PRO A 19 1.72 16.76 0.05
C PRO A 19 0.30 17.02 -0.49
N ILE A 20 -0.31 16.01 -1.11
CA ILE A 20 -1.67 16.04 -1.65
C ILE A 20 -2.68 15.59 -0.59
N ALA A 21 -2.39 14.47 0.09
CA ALA A 21 -3.29 13.84 1.05
C ALA A 21 -3.40 14.63 2.37
N LYS A 22 -2.37 15.39 2.76
CA LYS A 22 -2.31 16.20 3.98
C LYS A 22 -2.52 15.43 5.29
N THR A 23 -2.20 14.13 5.29
CA THR A 23 -2.20 13.26 6.47
C THR A 23 -0.77 12.90 6.87
N LYS A 24 -0.55 12.40 8.09
CA LYS A 24 0.78 11.99 8.55
C LYS A 24 1.29 10.75 7.78
N SER A 25 0.40 9.81 7.51
CA SER A 25 0.64 8.53 6.85
C SER A 25 -0.52 8.18 5.92
N CYS A 26 -0.40 7.12 5.13
CA CYS A 26 -1.48 6.64 4.27
C CYS A 26 -2.63 6.11 5.14
N GLU A 27 -3.78 6.78 5.11
CA GLU A 27 -4.98 6.36 5.84
C GLU A 27 -5.88 5.44 5.03
N ALA A 28 -5.56 5.22 3.75
CA ALA A 28 -6.32 4.31 2.89
C ALA A 28 -5.95 2.85 3.24
N PRO A 29 -6.94 2.01 3.58
CA PRO A 29 -6.68 0.59 3.72
C PRO A 29 -6.58 -0.06 2.34
N HIS A 30 -5.60 -0.93 2.18
CA HIS A 30 -5.34 -1.61 0.92
C HIS A 30 -5.41 -3.13 1.06
N PHE A 31 -5.98 -3.78 0.05
CA PHE A 31 -5.89 -5.23 -0.12
C PHE A 31 -5.37 -5.51 -1.52
N GLN A 32 -4.13 -5.95 -1.62
CA GLN A 32 -3.36 -5.87 -2.85
C GLN A 32 -2.79 -7.23 -3.25
N TYR A 33 -2.74 -7.44 -4.57
CA TYR A 33 -1.87 -8.44 -5.19
C TYR A 33 -0.67 -7.74 -5.84
N HIS A 34 0.54 -8.19 -5.52
CA HIS A 34 1.79 -7.62 -6.00
C HIS A 34 2.23 -8.29 -7.30
N VAL A 35 2.28 -7.53 -8.39
CA VAL A 35 2.56 -8.06 -9.73
C VAL A 35 4.06 -8.02 -10.04
N SER A 36 4.75 -6.92 -9.73
CA SER A 36 6.18 -6.72 -10.03
C SER A 36 6.83 -5.77 -9.03
N GLY A 37 8.16 -5.68 -9.05
CA GLY A 37 8.93 -4.80 -8.17
C GLY A 37 8.91 -5.22 -6.69
N THR A 38 9.50 -4.39 -5.84
CA THR A 38 9.55 -4.60 -4.39
C THR A 38 9.10 -3.35 -3.66
N LEU A 39 8.16 -3.49 -2.73
CA LEU A 39 7.65 -2.38 -1.94
C LEU A 39 7.96 -2.62 -0.46
N LYS A 40 8.67 -1.68 0.16
CA LYS A 40 8.83 -1.66 1.62
C LYS A 40 7.66 -0.89 2.23
N VAL A 41 7.10 -1.43 3.30
CA VAL A 41 6.01 -0.83 4.07
C VAL A 41 6.46 -0.70 5.51
N VAL A 42 6.18 0.46 6.11
CA VAL A 42 6.39 0.74 7.53
C VAL A 42 5.11 1.31 8.12
N MET A 43 4.56 0.60 9.09
CA MET A 43 3.35 0.99 9.82
C MET A 43 3.68 2.06 10.87
N ASP A 44 2.68 2.83 11.29
CA ASP A 44 2.85 3.85 12.33
C ASP A 44 3.26 3.28 13.71
N ASP A 45 3.02 2.00 13.97
CA ASP A 45 3.47 1.29 15.17
C ASP A 45 4.93 0.78 15.08
N GLY A 46 5.59 1.03 13.96
CA GLY A 46 6.96 0.59 13.69
C GLY A 46 7.09 -0.80 13.08
N THR A 47 5.98 -1.54 12.89
CA THR A 47 6.00 -2.82 12.17
C THR A 47 6.41 -2.59 10.73
N GLU A 48 7.32 -3.43 10.23
CA GLU A 48 7.82 -3.31 8.87
C GLU A 48 7.74 -4.63 8.12
N PHE A 49 7.44 -4.55 6.82
CA PHE A 49 7.47 -5.70 5.93
C PHE A 49 7.75 -5.29 4.50
N VAL A 50 8.07 -6.27 3.67
CA VAL A 50 8.36 -6.09 2.25
C VAL A 50 7.39 -6.94 1.45
N CYS A 51 6.74 -6.34 0.47
CA CYS A 51 5.94 -7.04 -0.53
C CYS A 51 6.77 -7.24 -1.79
N LYS A 52 6.68 -8.44 -2.37
CA LYS A 52 7.39 -8.90 -3.56
C LYS A 52 6.40 -9.53 -4.55
N PRO A 53 6.80 -9.77 -5.81
CA PRO A 53 5.89 -10.33 -6.81
C PRO A 53 5.29 -11.66 -6.36
N GLY A 54 3.98 -11.80 -6.50
CA GLY A 54 3.21 -12.96 -6.06
C GLY A 54 2.58 -12.83 -4.67
N ASP A 55 3.01 -11.84 -3.86
CA ASP A 55 2.44 -11.64 -2.53
C ASP A 55 1.01 -11.08 -2.58
N VAL A 56 0.21 -11.49 -1.61
CA VAL A 56 -1.07 -10.86 -1.28
C VAL A 56 -0.92 -10.17 0.08
N SER A 57 -1.21 -8.87 0.14
CA SER A 57 -1.02 -8.07 1.35
C SER A 57 -2.28 -7.31 1.76
N VAL A 58 -2.47 -7.19 3.07
CA VAL A 58 -3.46 -6.29 3.69
C VAL A 58 -2.67 -5.21 4.39
N LEU A 59 -2.83 -3.96 3.96
CA LEU A 59 -2.23 -2.80 4.61
C LEU A 59 -3.34 -2.04 5.33
N PRO A 60 -3.39 -2.10 6.67
CA PRO A 60 -4.27 -1.24 7.46
C PRO A 60 -3.94 0.25 7.24
N SER A 61 -4.88 1.12 7.57
CA SER A 61 -4.64 2.56 7.66
C SER A 61 -3.48 2.83 8.62
N GLY A 62 -2.59 3.75 8.25
CA GLY A 62 -1.44 4.16 9.05
C GLY A 62 -0.12 3.54 8.59
N HIS A 63 0.36 3.90 7.41
CA HIS A 63 1.66 3.44 6.90
C HIS A 63 2.32 4.41 5.93
N ASP A 64 3.65 4.32 5.82
CA ASP A 64 4.43 4.83 4.69
C ASP A 64 4.89 3.63 3.85
N ALA A 65 5.06 3.84 2.55
CA ALA A 65 5.51 2.80 1.64
C ALA A 65 6.40 3.38 0.55
N TRP A 66 7.37 2.61 0.07
CA TRP A 66 8.26 3.05 -1.00
C TRP A 66 8.77 1.91 -1.84
N VAL A 67 9.06 2.24 -3.11
CA VAL A 67 9.70 1.33 -4.05
C VAL A 67 11.14 1.09 -3.62
N VAL A 68 11.54 -0.18 -3.57
CA VAL A 68 12.92 -0.60 -3.30
C VAL A 68 13.56 -1.01 -4.61
N GLY A 69 14.72 -0.43 -4.90
CA GLY A 69 15.49 -0.72 -6.12
C GLY A 69 14.98 0.07 -7.32
N ASN A 70 15.24 -0.48 -8.51
CA ASN A 70 15.08 0.22 -9.79
C ASN A 70 13.99 -0.39 -10.70
N GLU A 71 13.19 -1.31 -10.17
CA GLU A 71 12.06 -1.91 -10.88
C GLU A 71 10.75 -1.25 -10.45
N ASN A 72 9.86 -0.96 -11.40
CA ASN A 72 8.53 -0.46 -11.09
C ASN A 72 7.75 -1.46 -10.24
N VAL A 73 7.17 -0.98 -9.14
CA VAL A 73 6.15 -1.73 -8.41
C VAL A 73 4.84 -1.64 -9.16
N VAL A 74 4.24 -2.79 -9.47
CA VAL A 74 2.88 -2.86 -10.03
C VAL A 74 2.01 -3.62 -9.05
N ILE A 75 0.89 -3.01 -8.66
CA ILE A 75 -0.08 -3.59 -7.74
C ILE A 75 -1.48 -3.57 -8.34
N VAL A 76 -2.26 -4.60 -8.02
CA VAL A 76 -3.71 -4.62 -8.22
C VAL A 76 -4.34 -4.50 -6.83
N ASP A 77 -5.10 -3.42 -6.63
CA ASP A 77 -5.75 -3.11 -5.36
C ASP A 77 -7.25 -3.40 -5.45
N PHE A 78 -7.77 -4.08 -4.44
CA PHE A 78 -9.14 -4.53 -4.34
C PHE A 78 -9.82 -3.82 -3.18
N GLN A 79 -10.80 -2.99 -3.49
CA GLN A 79 -11.71 -2.42 -2.51
C GLN A 79 -12.98 -3.29 -2.46
N GLY A 80 -13.00 -4.31 -1.60
CA GLY A 80 -14.13 -5.22 -1.49
C GLY A 80 -14.24 -5.92 -0.13
N MET A 81 -15.47 -6.08 0.37
CA MET A 81 -15.87 -6.91 1.51
C MET A 81 -15.13 -6.71 2.85
N LYS A 82 -14.28 -5.68 3.01
CA LYS A 82 -13.55 -5.39 4.27
C LYS A 82 -14.45 -5.38 5.50
N ASP A 83 -15.71 -4.96 5.35
CA ASP A 83 -16.70 -4.86 6.42
C ASP A 83 -17.93 -5.75 6.21
N TYR A 84 -17.86 -6.71 5.28
CA TYR A 84 -18.96 -7.65 5.06
C TYR A 84 -19.20 -8.52 6.28
N ALA A 85 -20.46 -8.59 6.72
CA ALA A 85 -20.91 -9.35 7.89
C ALA A 85 -20.19 -8.99 9.21
N LYS A 86 -19.54 -7.83 9.32
CA LYS A 86 -19.13 -7.30 10.62
C LYS A 86 -20.36 -6.88 11.42
N LYS A 87 -20.39 -7.20 12.71
CA LYS A 87 -21.38 -6.62 13.63
C LYS A 87 -21.25 -5.09 13.58
N ALA A 88 -22.38 -4.39 13.50
CA ALA A 88 -22.41 -2.97 13.76
C ALA A 88 -21.82 -2.73 15.17
N ALA A 89 -20.86 -1.82 15.26
CA ALA A 89 -20.30 -1.37 16.53
C ALA A 89 -21.33 -0.55 17.31
#